data_AF-A0A920JFC2-F1
#
_entry.id   AF-A0A920JFC2-F1
#
_cell.length_a   1.000
_cell.length_b   1.000
_cell.length_c   1.000
_cell.angle_alpha   90.00
_cell.angle_beta   90.00
_cell.angle_gamma   90.00
#
_symmetry.space_group_name_H-M   'P 1'
#
loop_
_entity.id
_entity.type
_entity.pdbx_description
1 polymer ?
#
loop_
_entity_poly.entity_id
_entity_poly.type
_entity_poly.pdbx_seq_one_letter_code
_entity_poly.pdbx_strand_id
1 'polypeptide(L)'
;MPPNTETPELVRFEKNANAAGYENQWHHDVTWRETPSQGAILRAIEIPPIGGDTLFVDANAAYEGLTQEMKDEIDSLNAVHDFLRAFGRQVPKEKLAEMREMYPLVKHPVVINHHQTGKPLLYVNRIFVNGIEGYDEKEGFELIDALCREFEVLEYSCRFKWEKNSIAFWDNQAVQHYATSDYSPHIRVMERASIKGSKPKRIR
;
A
#
# COMPACT_ATOMS: atom_id res chain seq x y z
N MET A 1 -11.37 -2.05 -7.59
CA MET A 1 -11.36 -2.82 -8.85
C MET A 1 -12.67 -3.56 -8.92
N PRO A 2 -13.35 -3.58 -10.08
CA PRO A 2 -14.56 -4.39 -10.22
C PRO A 2 -14.22 -5.88 -10.01
N PRO A 3 -15.15 -6.65 -9.44
CA PRO A 3 -14.99 -8.10 -9.29
C PRO A 3 -14.95 -8.77 -10.66
N ASN A 4 -13.96 -9.65 -10.84
CA ASN A 4 -13.81 -10.49 -12.04
C ASN A 4 -14.03 -11.97 -11.71
N THR A 5 -14.84 -12.25 -10.68
CA THR A 5 -15.25 -13.61 -10.30
C THR A 5 -16.77 -13.70 -10.26
N GLU A 6 -17.30 -14.92 -10.21
CA GLU A 6 -18.73 -15.17 -9.95
C GLU A 6 -19.17 -14.65 -8.56
N THR A 7 -18.22 -14.30 -7.69
CA THR A 7 -18.45 -13.69 -6.37
C THR A 7 -18.15 -12.18 -6.42
N PRO A 8 -19.16 -11.29 -6.39
CA PRO A 8 -18.97 -9.86 -6.59
C PRO A 8 -18.13 -9.17 -5.49
N GLU A 9 -17.91 -9.83 -4.36
CA GLU A 9 -17.10 -9.33 -3.25
C GLU A 9 -15.61 -9.64 -3.41
N LEU A 10 -15.23 -10.51 -4.36
CA LEU A 10 -13.85 -10.96 -4.55
C LEU A 10 -13.21 -10.34 -5.79
N VAL A 11 -11.98 -9.84 -5.60
CA VAL A 11 -11.11 -9.41 -6.68
C VAL A 11 -10.13 -10.54 -7.00
N ARG A 12 -10.09 -10.95 -8.28
CA ARG A 12 -9.13 -11.95 -8.77
C ARG A 12 -7.94 -11.27 -9.40
N PHE A 13 -6.75 -11.69 -8.97
CA PHE A 13 -5.47 -11.26 -9.53
C PHE A 13 -4.86 -12.44 -10.27
N GLU A 14 -4.83 -12.36 -11.59
CA GLU A 14 -4.21 -13.35 -12.46
C GLU A 14 -3.03 -12.71 -13.19
N LYS A 15 -1.85 -13.30 -13.02
CA LYS A 15 -0.59 -12.89 -13.63
C LYS A 15 0.02 -14.07 -14.36
N ASN A 16 0.58 -13.81 -15.53
CA ASN A 16 1.15 -14.82 -16.42
C ASN A 16 2.20 -14.15 -17.34
N ALA A 17 2.75 -14.90 -18.30
CA ALA A 17 3.75 -14.40 -19.24
C ALA A 17 3.34 -13.11 -20.00
N ASN A 18 2.04 -12.86 -20.20
CA ASN A 18 1.51 -11.71 -20.92
C ASN A 18 1.00 -10.60 -19.98
N ALA A 19 1.02 -10.82 -18.67
CA ALA A 19 0.50 -9.90 -17.66
C ALA A 19 1.44 -9.86 -16.44
N ALA A 20 2.41 -8.94 -16.49
CA ALA A 20 3.36 -8.73 -15.40
C ALA A 20 2.69 -8.21 -14.11
N GLY A 21 3.32 -8.47 -12.97
CA GLY A 21 2.95 -7.85 -11.70
C GLY A 21 3.20 -6.34 -11.72
N TYR A 22 2.29 -5.57 -11.14
CA TYR A 22 2.44 -4.11 -10.97
C TYR A 22 2.34 -3.69 -9.48
N GLU A 23 1.99 -4.63 -8.61
CA GLU A 23 1.88 -4.51 -7.15
C GLU A 23 3.23 -4.77 -6.45
N ASN A 24 4.33 -4.65 -7.19
CA ASN A 24 5.72 -4.95 -6.81
C ASN A 24 6.47 -3.68 -6.35
N GLN A 25 5.81 -2.89 -5.50
CA GLN A 25 6.36 -1.73 -4.82
C GLN A 25 5.78 -1.71 -3.40
N TRP A 26 6.54 -1.27 -2.40
CA TRP A 26 6.05 -1.18 -1.03
C TRP A 26 4.87 -0.22 -0.92
N HIS A 27 3.75 -0.72 -0.37
CA HIS A 27 2.57 0.11 -0.15
C HIS A 27 1.62 -0.41 0.93
N HIS A 28 0.86 0.53 1.49
CA HIS A 28 -0.43 0.27 2.10
C HIS A 28 -1.50 0.28 1.01
N ASP A 29 -2.48 -0.62 1.06
CA ASP A 29 -3.58 -0.67 0.10
C ASP A 29 -4.42 0.62 0.14
N VAL A 30 -4.72 1.15 -1.05
CA VAL A 30 -5.78 2.15 -1.33
C VAL A 30 -5.77 3.41 -0.45
N THR A 31 -4.59 3.89 -0.05
CA THR A 31 -4.47 5.10 0.82
C THR A 31 -5.01 6.39 0.20
N TRP A 32 -5.26 6.41 -1.11
CA TRP A 32 -5.94 7.52 -1.82
C TRP A 32 -7.43 7.64 -1.49
N ARG A 33 -8.00 6.73 -0.69
CA ARG A 33 -9.37 6.86 -0.14
C ARG A 33 -9.34 7.57 1.21
N GLU A 34 -10.41 8.30 1.53
CA GLU A 34 -10.60 8.89 2.86
C GLU A 34 -10.67 7.83 3.97
N THR A 35 -11.26 6.69 3.65
CA THR A 35 -11.31 5.50 4.51
C THR A 35 -10.61 4.34 3.79
N PRO A 36 -9.28 4.22 3.91
CA PRO A 36 -8.54 3.09 3.35
C PRO A 36 -9.03 1.76 3.93
N SER A 37 -8.75 0.65 3.25
CA SER A 37 -9.04 -0.68 3.78
C SER A 37 -8.30 -0.90 5.11
N GLN A 38 -8.96 -1.53 6.07
CA GLN A 38 -8.33 -1.89 7.35
C GLN A 38 -7.38 -3.08 7.20
N GLY A 39 -7.65 -3.93 6.22
CA GLY A 39 -6.91 -5.15 5.97
C GLY A 39 -7.43 -5.80 4.70
N ALA A 40 -6.76 -6.87 4.30
CA ALA A 40 -7.24 -7.73 3.25
C ALA A 40 -7.00 -9.19 3.63
N ILE A 41 -7.80 -10.06 3.04
CA ILE A 41 -7.66 -11.51 3.10
C ILE A 41 -7.35 -11.96 1.68
N LEU A 42 -6.23 -12.65 1.50
CA LEU A 42 -5.76 -13.11 0.20
C LEU A 42 -5.59 -14.63 0.22
N ARG A 43 -6.25 -15.31 -0.71
CA ARG A 43 -6.18 -16.74 -0.91
C ARG A 43 -5.40 -17.09 -2.18
N ALA A 44 -4.47 -18.03 -2.06
CA ALA A 44 -3.76 -18.63 -3.17
C ALA A 44 -4.62 -19.67 -3.91
N ILE A 45 -4.86 -19.45 -5.20
CA ILE A 45 -5.60 -20.39 -6.06
C ILE A 45 -4.63 -21.23 -6.90
N GLU A 46 -3.69 -20.56 -7.56
CA GLU A 46 -2.63 -21.16 -8.34
C GLU A 46 -1.33 -20.42 -8.07
N ILE A 47 -0.28 -21.17 -7.73
CA ILE A 47 1.01 -20.62 -7.32
C ILE A 47 2.09 -21.19 -8.24
N PRO A 48 3.05 -20.37 -8.69
CA PRO A 48 4.17 -20.84 -9.49
C PRO A 48 5.04 -21.85 -8.72
N PRO A 49 5.82 -22.69 -9.40
CA PRO A 49 6.71 -23.64 -8.73
C PRO A 49 7.80 -22.94 -7.89
N ILE A 50 8.22 -21.74 -8.29
CA ILE A 50 9.22 -20.89 -7.62
C ILE A 50 8.80 -19.42 -7.79
N GLY A 51 9.05 -18.60 -6.76
CA GLY A 51 8.75 -17.16 -6.76
C GLY A 51 7.28 -16.85 -6.42
N GLY A 52 6.91 -15.58 -6.55
CA GLY A 52 5.54 -15.10 -6.30
C GLY A 52 5.16 -14.94 -4.84
N ASP A 53 6.17 -14.77 -3.98
CA ASP A 53 6.02 -14.52 -2.56
C ASP A 53 5.41 -13.14 -2.29
N THR A 54 4.97 -12.93 -1.05
CA THR A 54 4.55 -11.60 -0.59
C THR A 54 5.40 -11.22 0.60
N LEU A 55 6.03 -10.06 0.52
CA LEU A 55 6.74 -9.48 1.65
C LEU A 55 5.82 -8.51 2.36
N PHE A 56 5.99 -8.42 3.67
CA PHE A 56 5.36 -7.47 4.57
C PHE A 56 6.43 -6.76 5.37
N VAL A 57 6.22 -5.50 5.72
CA VAL A 57 7.14 -4.72 6.55
C VAL A 57 6.35 -3.95 7.60
N ASP A 58 6.83 -3.99 8.85
CA ASP A 58 6.19 -3.37 10.01
C ASP A 58 6.34 -1.84 10.00
N ALA A 59 5.21 -1.13 9.95
CA ALA A 59 5.16 0.33 9.91
C ALA A 59 5.43 1.00 11.27
N ASN A 60 5.27 0.30 12.39
CA ASN A 60 5.74 0.75 13.69
C ASN A 60 7.27 0.62 13.76
N ALA A 61 7.83 -0.50 13.31
CA ALA A 61 9.29 -0.67 13.27
C ALA A 61 9.97 0.39 12.38
N ALA A 62 9.39 0.65 11.20
CA ALA A 62 9.84 1.72 10.32
C ALA A 62 9.78 3.11 10.98
N TYR A 63 8.73 3.40 11.77
CA TYR A 63 8.66 4.63 12.55
C TYR A 63 9.71 4.67 13.67
N GLU A 64 9.87 3.59 14.43
CA GLU A 64 10.81 3.53 15.54
C GLU A 64 12.26 3.69 15.09
N GLY A 65 12.59 3.22 13.88
CA GLY A 65 13.92 3.37 13.25
C GLY A 65 14.33 4.81 12.92
N LEU A 66 13.37 5.74 12.84
CA LEU A 66 13.66 7.15 12.55
C LEU A 66 14.43 7.81 13.71
N THR A 67 15.28 8.78 13.37
CA THR A 67 15.90 9.65 14.38
C THR A 67 14.85 10.51 15.08
N GLN A 68 15.17 11.03 16.26
CA GLN A 68 14.24 11.90 16.99
C GLN A 68 13.93 13.17 16.22
N GLU A 69 14.93 13.76 15.55
CA GLU A 69 14.75 14.97 14.73
C GLU A 69 13.76 14.74 13.59
N MET A 70 13.85 13.58 12.92
CA MET A 70 12.91 13.21 11.86
C MET A 70 11.51 12.95 12.42
N LYS A 71 11.40 12.28 13.58
CA LYS A 71 10.10 12.09 14.27
C LYS A 71 9.46 13.43 14.60
N ASP A 72 10.23 14.40 15.11
CA ASP A 72 9.76 15.73 15.46
C ASP A 72 9.32 16.53 14.22
N GLU A 73 10.06 16.42 13.11
CA GLU A 73 9.72 17.08 11.83
C GLU A 73 8.35 16.59 11.31
N ILE A 74 8.13 15.28 11.29
CA ILE A 74 6.95 14.69 10.64
C ILE A 74 5.71 14.60 11.53
N ASP A 75 5.84 14.82 12.83
CA ASP A 75 4.77 14.61 13.82
C ASP A 75 3.51 15.43 13.52
N SER A 76 3.66 16.59 12.87
CA SER A 76 2.51 17.45 12.53
C SER A 76 2.03 17.33 11.08
N LEU A 77 2.81 16.70 10.19
CA LEU A 77 2.63 16.79 8.75
C LEU A 77 1.52 15.89 8.19
N ASN A 78 0.92 16.28 7.07
CA ASN A 78 -0.01 15.45 6.32
C ASN A 78 0.58 15.10 4.95
N ALA A 79 0.48 13.83 4.57
CA ALA A 79 0.77 13.34 3.23
C ALA A 79 -0.47 13.48 2.33
N VAL A 80 -0.25 13.90 1.08
CA VAL A 80 -1.29 13.98 0.05
C VAL A 80 -1.27 12.70 -0.77
N HIS A 81 -2.34 11.91 -0.70
CA HIS A 81 -2.50 10.66 -1.44
C HIS A 81 -3.36 10.87 -2.68
N ASP A 82 -2.93 10.31 -3.81
CA ASP A 82 -3.51 10.55 -5.13
C ASP A 82 -3.74 9.25 -5.90
N PHE A 83 -5.00 9.00 -6.30
CA PHE A 83 -5.37 7.92 -7.20
C PHE A 83 -4.68 8.04 -8.58
N LEU A 84 -4.63 9.25 -9.15
CA LEU A 84 -4.07 9.47 -10.48
C LEU A 84 -2.54 9.34 -10.51
N ARG A 85 -1.86 9.46 -9.37
CA ARG A 85 -0.44 9.13 -9.27
C ARG A 85 -0.18 7.66 -9.62
N ALA A 86 -0.98 6.75 -9.05
CA ALA A 86 -0.81 5.32 -9.23
C ALA A 86 -1.42 4.81 -10.54
N PHE A 87 -2.62 5.28 -10.89
CA PHE A 87 -3.43 4.70 -11.97
C PHE A 87 -3.62 5.63 -13.17
N GLY A 88 -3.21 6.90 -13.09
CA GLY A 88 -3.49 7.90 -14.12
C GLY A 88 -2.92 7.55 -15.50
N ARG A 89 -1.82 6.80 -15.57
CA ARG A 89 -1.26 6.30 -16.83
C ARG A 89 -2.18 5.32 -17.57
N GLN A 90 -3.06 4.63 -16.85
CA GLN A 90 -4.03 3.67 -17.39
C GLN A 90 -5.39 4.32 -17.69
N VAL A 91 -5.60 5.56 -17.24
CA VAL A 91 -6.86 6.29 -17.45
C VAL A 91 -6.79 7.02 -18.81
N PRO A 92 -7.78 6.81 -19.71
CA PRO A 92 -7.89 7.60 -20.94
C PRO A 92 -7.93 9.10 -20.65
N LYS A 93 -7.28 9.94 -21.47
CA LYS A 93 -7.10 11.37 -21.18
C LYS A 93 -8.43 12.09 -20.95
N GLU A 94 -9.44 11.76 -21.73
CA GLU A 94 -10.81 12.26 -21.68
C GLU A 94 -11.56 11.89 -20.39
N LYS A 95 -11.10 10.85 -19.67
CA LYS A 95 -11.67 10.39 -18.40
C LYS A 95 -10.92 10.92 -17.17
N LEU A 96 -9.81 11.62 -17.33
CA LEU A 96 -8.99 12.10 -16.20
C LEU A 96 -9.76 13.05 -15.28
N ALA A 97 -10.55 13.98 -15.83
CA ALA A 97 -11.35 14.92 -15.04
C ALA A 97 -12.43 14.20 -14.21
N GLU A 98 -13.15 13.26 -14.83
CA GLU A 98 -14.14 12.41 -14.17
C GLU A 98 -13.50 11.58 -13.04
N MET A 99 -12.33 10.97 -13.28
CA MET A 99 -11.61 10.22 -12.25
C MET A 99 -11.10 11.11 -11.11
N ARG A 100 -10.70 12.35 -11.39
CA ARG A 100 -10.30 13.32 -10.35
C ARG A 100 -11.49 13.74 -9.48
N GLU A 101 -12.68 13.89 -10.06
CA GLU A 101 -13.91 14.19 -9.32
C GLU A 101 -14.35 13.00 -8.46
N MET A 102 -14.30 11.78 -9.02
CA MET A 102 -14.65 10.55 -8.30
C MET A 102 -13.64 10.21 -7.19
N TYR A 103 -12.36 10.50 -7.41
CA TYR A 103 -11.26 10.22 -6.49
C TYR A 103 -10.44 11.50 -6.23
N PRO A 104 -10.96 12.40 -5.38
CA PRO A 104 -10.25 13.63 -5.03
C PRO A 104 -8.96 13.31 -4.26
N LEU A 105 -8.06 14.28 -4.19
CA LEU A 105 -6.88 14.18 -3.34
C LEU A 105 -7.30 14.03 -1.87
N VAL A 106 -6.67 13.10 -1.18
CA VAL A 106 -6.94 12.83 0.23
C VAL A 106 -5.70 13.13 1.04
N LYS A 107 -5.89 13.73 2.22
CA LYS A 107 -4.81 14.01 3.17
C LYS A 107 -4.90 13.07 4.35
N HIS A 108 -3.79 12.42 4.67
CA HIS A 108 -3.64 11.60 5.88
C HIS A 108 -2.42 12.06 6.67
N PRO A 109 -2.41 11.93 8.00
CA PRO A 109 -1.20 12.18 8.79
C PRO A 109 -0.03 11.32 8.31
N VAL A 110 1.18 11.89 8.26
CA VAL A 110 2.41 11.12 7.98
C VAL A 110 2.67 10.08 9.07
N VAL A 111 2.28 10.40 10.30
CA VAL A 111 2.28 9.49 11.45
C VAL A 111 0.85 9.33 11.96
N ILE A 112 0.38 8.08 11.99
CA ILE A 112 -0.94 7.72 12.52
C ILE A 112 -0.77 6.87 13.78
N ASN A 113 -1.84 6.70 14.56
CA ASN A 113 -1.88 5.73 15.65
C ASN A 113 -2.74 4.55 15.26
N HIS A 114 -2.25 3.34 15.52
CA HIS A 114 -2.99 2.12 15.30
C HIS A 114 -4.30 2.12 16.11
N HIS A 115 -5.42 1.90 15.43
CA HIS A 115 -6.76 2.05 16.01
C HIS A 115 -7.04 1.20 17.26
N GLN A 116 -6.39 0.03 17.39
CA GLN A 116 -6.54 -0.86 18.55
C GLN A 116 -5.42 -0.72 19.60
N THR A 117 -4.19 -0.44 19.18
CA THR A 117 -3.01 -0.56 20.07
C THR A 117 -2.45 0.80 20.47
N GLY A 118 -2.85 1.88 19.79
CA GLY A 118 -2.34 3.23 20.01
C GLY A 118 -0.91 3.47 19.52
N LYS A 119 -0.20 2.43 19.06
CA LYS A 119 1.19 2.55 18.60
C LYS A 119 1.29 3.52 17.42
N PRO A 120 2.35 4.35 17.36
CA PRO A 120 2.60 5.22 16.21
C PRO A 120 3.06 4.37 15.00
N LEU A 121 2.57 4.72 13.81
CA LEU A 121 2.87 4.06 12.55
C LEU A 121 3.28 5.10 11.51
N LEU A 122 4.35 4.83 10.77
CA LEU A 122 4.70 5.61 9.59
C LEU A 122 3.70 5.30 8.47
N TYR A 123 3.07 6.32 7.90
CA TYR A 123 1.94 6.16 6.99
C TYR A 123 2.13 6.91 5.66
N VAL A 124 3.21 6.57 4.96
CA VAL A 124 3.58 7.11 3.64
C VAL A 124 4.03 6.00 2.71
N ASN A 125 3.80 6.12 1.41
CA ASN A 125 4.26 5.13 0.43
C ASN A 125 4.52 5.76 -0.94
N ARG A 126 5.42 5.15 -1.71
CA ARG A 126 5.88 5.67 -3.02
C ARG A 126 4.79 5.64 -4.10
N ILE A 127 3.83 4.71 -3.98
CA ILE A 127 2.81 4.47 -4.99
C ILE A 127 1.75 5.58 -4.99
N PHE A 128 1.23 5.93 -3.82
CA PHE A 128 0.06 6.80 -3.69
C PHE A 128 0.39 8.20 -3.17
N VAL A 129 1.47 8.41 -2.42
CA VAL A 129 1.79 9.73 -1.87
C VAL A 129 2.40 10.63 -2.94
N ASN A 130 1.75 11.75 -3.22
CA ASN A 130 2.14 12.71 -4.24
C ASN A 130 2.78 13.99 -3.70
N GLY A 131 2.83 14.16 -2.38
CA GLY A 131 3.44 15.34 -1.76
C GLY A 131 3.14 15.42 -0.27
N ILE A 132 3.75 16.41 0.39
CA ILE A 132 3.53 16.74 1.79
C ILE A 132 2.86 18.12 1.86
N GLU A 133 1.82 18.24 2.69
CA GLU A 133 1.11 19.51 2.87
C GLU A 133 2.05 20.58 3.44
N GLY A 134 2.13 21.73 2.76
CA GLY A 134 2.93 22.87 3.19
C GLY A 134 4.38 22.87 2.67
N TYR A 135 4.80 21.81 1.98
CA TYR A 135 6.14 21.72 1.37
C TYR A 135 6.05 22.04 -0.13
N ASP A 136 7.16 22.50 -0.70
CA ASP A 136 7.30 22.49 -2.15
C ASP A 136 7.43 21.05 -2.69
N GLU A 137 7.25 20.89 -4.00
CA GLU A 137 7.24 19.58 -4.65
C GLU A 137 8.55 18.81 -4.43
N LYS A 138 9.70 19.49 -4.56
CA LYS A 138 11.01 18.86 -4.48
C LYS A 138 11.31 18.46 -3.03
N GLU A 139 11.15 19.39 -2.09
CA GLU A 139 11.36 19.13 -0.66
C GLU A 139 10.44 18.03 -0.15
N GLY A 140 9.16 18.08 -0.54
CA GLY A 140 8.18 17.05 -0.18
C GLY A 140 8.57 15.67 -0.70
N PHE A 141 9.06 15.57 -1.95
CA PHE A 141 9.52 14.29 -2.49
C PHE A 141 10.80 13.77 -1.85
N GLU A 142 11.75 14.64 -1.49
CA GLU A 142 12.96 14.27 -0.76
C GLU A 142 12.59 13.69 0.63
N LEU A 143 11.65 14.33 1.34
CA LEU A 143 11.15 13.82 2.62
C LEU A 143 10.41 12.48 2.45
N ILE A 144 9.52 12.35 1.47
CA ILE A 144 8.82 11.08 1.18
C ILE A 144 9.82 9.96 0.87
N ASP A 145 10.86 10.24 0.08
CA ASP A 145 11.90 9.26 -0.23
C ASP A 145 12.66 8.82 1.01
N ALA A 146 13.08 9.76 1.86
CA ALA A 146 13.78 9.48 3.11
C ALA A 146 12.94 8.57 4.03
N LEU A 147 11.67 8.90 4.22
CA LEU A 147 10.75 8.09 5.03
C LEU A 147 10.48 6.72 4.41
N CYS A 148 10.34 6.63 3.09
CA CYS A 148 10.06 5.36 2.43
C CYS A 148 11.24 4.37 2.50
N ARG A 149 12.47 4.85 2.70
CA ARG A 149 13.65 3.97 2.88
C ARG A 149 13.61 3.15 4.16
N GLU A 150 12.91 3.59 5.21
CA GLU A 150 12.76 2.79 6.43
C GLU A 150 12.00 1.48 6.16
N PHE A 151 11.07 1.47 5.20
CA PHE A 151 10.38 0.25 4.78
C PHE A 151 11.27 -0.74 4.03
N GLU A 152 12.50 -0.35 3.68
CA GLU A 152 13.47 -1.18 2.95
C GLU A 152 14.47 -1.86 3.89
N VAL A 153 14.42 -1.58 5.20
CA VAL A 153 15.22 -2.28 6.23
C VAL A 153 14.73 -3.72 6.38
N LEU A 154 15.60 -4.68 6.08
CA LEU A 154 15.23 -6.09 5.99
C LEU A 154 14.78 -6.68 7.33
N GLU A 155 15.36 -6.21 8.43
CA GLU A 155 15.04 -6.63 9.80
C GLU A 155 13.59 -6.31 10.20
N TYR A 156 12.93 -5.35 9.52
CA TYR A 156 11.52 -5.01 9.77
C TYR A 156 10.56 -5.88 8.94
N SER A 157 11.10 -6.73 8.06
CA SER A 157 10.32 -7.44 7.05
C SER A 157 10.09 -8.91 7.36
N CYS A 158 8.98 -9.43 6.85
CA CYS A 158 8.65 -10.85 6.80
C CYS A 158 8.34 -11.24 5.36
N ARG A 159 8.84 -12.39 4.91
CA ARG A 159 8.55 -12.96 3.58
C ARG A 159 7.64 -14.17 3.74
N PHE A 160 6.41 -14.05 3.24
CA PHE A 160 5.44 -15.13 3.22
C PHE A 160 5.53 -15.89 1.90
N LYS A 161 5.94 -17.15 1.99
CA LYS A 161 5.98 -18.08 0.86
C LYS A 161 4.62 -18.75 0.70
N TRP A 162 4.06 -18.66 -0.50
CA TRP A 162 2.74 -19.20 -0.78
C TRP A 162 2.78 -20.70 -1.08
N GLU A 163 1.77 -21.41 -0.59
CA GLU A 163 1.39 -22.73 -1.08
C GLU A 163 -0.04 -22.68 -1.62
N LYS A 164 -0.44 -23.68 -2.43
CA LYS A 164 -1.82 -23.78 -2.92
C LYS A 164 -2.80 -23.80 -1.75
N ASN A 165 -3.85 -22.97 -1.83
CA ASN A 165 -4.85 -22.75 -0.78
C ASN A 165 -4.35 -22.07 0.50
N SER A 166 -3.10 -21.60 0.54
CA SER A 166 -2.68 -20.70 1.62
C SER A 166 -3.57 -19.47 1.68
N ILE A 167 -3.81 -18.99 2.90
CA ILE A 167 -4.54 -17.76 3.18
C ILE A 167 -3.65 -16.89 4.05
N ALA A 168 -3.42 -15.66 3.62
CA ALA A 168 -2.84 -14.62 4.46
C ALA A 168 -3.86 -13.50 4.66
N PHE A 169 -3.85 -12.91 5.85
CA PHE A 169 -4.55 -11.68 6.15
C PHE A 169 -3.62 -10.75 6.90
N TRP A 170 -3.75 -9.45 6.67
CA TRP A 170 -2.87 -8.46 7.28
C TRP A 170 -3.65 -7.22 7.68
N ASP A 171 -3.09 -6.51 8.67
CA ASP A 171 -3.55 -5.17 9.05
C ASP A 171 -2.89 -4.14 8.13
N ASN A 172 -3.70 -3.45 7.33
CA ASN A 172 -3.24 -2.51 6.33
C ASN A 172 -2.76 -1.16 6.91
N GLN A 173 -3.06 -0.86 8.18
CA GLN A 173 -2.41 0.25 8.89
C GLN A 173 -1.00 -0.16 9.32
N ALA A 174 -0.88 -1.36 9.91
CA ALA A 174 0.34 -1.79 10.56
C ALA A 174 1.45 -2.24 9.62
N VAL A 175 1.13 -2.62 8.37
CA VAL A 175 2.14 -3.07 7.42
C VAL A 175 2.03 -2.40 6.06
N GLN A 176 3.17 -2.26 5.39
CA GLN A 176 3.21 -2.26 3.93
C GLN A 176 3.46 -3.66 3.41
N HIS A 177 3.10 -3.89 2.15
CA HIS A 177 3.36 -5.14 1.47
C HIS A 177 3.92 -4.94 0.06
N TYR A 178 4.55 -6.00 -0.45
CA TYR A 178 5.19 -6.06 -1.75
C TYR A 178 4.90 -7.43 -2.38
N ALA A 179 4.29 -7.45 -3.58
CA ALA A 179 4.11 -8.68 -4.34
C ALA A 179 5.33 -8.92 -5.24
N THR A 180 6.11 -9.98 -4.99
CA THR A 180 7.26 -10.27 -5.86
C THR A 180 6.79 -10.72 -7.23
N SER A 181 7.34 -10.11 -8.28
CA SER A 181 7.03 -10.47 -9.68
C SER A 181 8.17 -11.29 -10.31
N ASP A 182 8.67 -12.28 -9.57
CA ASP A 182 9.88 -13.07 -9.84
C ASP A 182 9.60 -14.49 -10.35
N TYR A 183 8.46 -14.70 -11.01
CA TYR A 183 7.96 -16.02 -11.40
C TYR A 183 7.58 -16.16 -12.88
N SER A 184 7.94 -15.20 -13.75
CA SER A 184 7.72 -15.32 -15.19
C SER A 184 8.47 -16.55 -15.75
N PRO A 185 7.87 -17.36 -16.65
CA PRO A 185 6.59 -17.17 -17.33
C PRO A 185 5.38 -17.83 -16.63
N HIS A 186 5.56 -18.34 -15.41
CA HIS A 186 4.56 -19.13 -14.71
C HIS A 186 3.33 -18.29 -14.31
N ILE A 187 2.23 -18.99 -14.10
CA ILE A 187 0.94 -18.41 -13.71
C ILE A 187 0.89 -18.25 -12.20
N ARG A 188 0.30 -17.13 -11.75
CA ARG A 188 -0.07 -16.88 -10.37
C ARG A 188 -1.50 -16.34 -10.32
N VAL A 189 -2.36 -17.00 -9.54
CA VAL A 189 -3.75 -16.63 -9.35
C VAL A 189 -4.06 -16.49 -7.86
N MET A 190 -4.54 -15.31 -7.48
CA MET A 190 -4.99 -14.99 -6.12
C MET A 190 -6.42 -14.45 -6.12
N GLU A 191 -7.13 -14.66 -5.02
CA GLU A 191 -8.43 -14.05 -4.75
C GLU A 191 -8.37 -13.23 -3.46
N ARG A 192 -8.85 -12.00 -3.52
CA ARG A 192 -8.78 -11.04 -2.40
C ARG A 192 -10.16 -10.57 -1.99
N ALA A 193 -10.41 -10.59 -0.68
CA ALA A 193 -11.44 -9.81 -0.03
C ALA A 193 -10.81 -8.62 0.71
N SER A 194 -11.41 -7.44 0.62
CA SER A 194 -10.94 -6.24 1.33
C SER A 194 -11.85 -5.94 2.52
N ILE A 195 -11.26 -5.62 3.67
CA ILE A 195 -11.99 -5.25 4.88
C ILE A 195 -12.14 -3.73 4.89
N LYS A 196 -13.38 -3.25 5.08
CA LYS A 196 -13.68 -1.83 5.18
C LYS A 196 -12.95 -1.24 6.39
N GLY A 197 -12.22 -0.14 6.18
CA GLY A 197 -11.53 0.55 7.26
C GLY A 197 -12.15 1.88 7.65
N SER A 198 -11.36 2.64 8.39
CA SER A 198 -11.71 3.93 8.94
C SER A 198 -10.68 4.98 8.54
N LYS A 199 -11.02 6.25 8.75
CA LYS A 199 -10.10 7.36 8.53
C LYS A 199 -8.86 7.20 9.43
N PRO A 200 -7.64 7.23 8.89
CA PRO A 200 -6.42 7.24 9.69
C PRO A 200 -6.40 8.47 10.61
N LYS A 201 -5.92 8.31 11.83
CA LYS A 201 -5.93 9.37 12.86
C LYS A 201 -4.58 9.45 13.55
N ARG A 202 -4.19 10.68 13.87
CA ARG A 202 -3.16 11.00 14.85
C ARG A 202 -3.84 11.25 16.19
N ILE A 203 -3.35 10.63 17.25
CA ILE A 203 -3.74 10.87 18.63
C ILE A 203 -2.72 11.86 19.19
N ARG A 204 -3.21 12.96 19.76
CA ARG A 204 -2.42 13.92 20.53
C ARG A 204 -2.72 13.75 22.01
#